data_AF-A0A5M4AR31-F1
#
_entry.id   AF-A0A5M4AR31-F1
#
_cell.length_a   1.000
_cell.length_b   1.000
_cell.length_c   1.000
_cell.angle_alpha   90.00
_cell.angle_beta   90.00
_cell.angle_gamma   90.00
#
_symmetry.space_group_name_H-M   'P 1'
#
loop_
_entity.id
_entity.type
_entity.pdbx_description
1 polymer ?
#
loop_
_entity_poly.entity_id
_entity_poly.type
_entity_poly.pdbx_seq_one_letter_code
_entity_poly.pdbx_strand_id
1 'polypeptide(L)'
;MMEHSRVKTIKNRDFKPIRVMFYYPQRTQAIRIQETLKTLYAGVSGEYYAGDDAWEFMERYTGVDLKGILTQIADKKTKSE
;
A
#
# COMPACT_ATOMS: atom_id res chain seq x y z
N MET A 1 7.66 14.77 9.72
CA MET A 1 6.19 14.55 9.79
C MET A 1 5.90 13.07 9.62
N MET A 2 6.23 12.22 10.61
CA MET A 2 5.35 11.77 11.70
C MET A 2 4.07 11.12 11.17
N GLU A 3 4.19 9.91 10.62
CA GLU A 3 3.06 9.11 10.12
C GLU A 3 1.94 8.96 11.17
N HIS A 4 2.30 8.93 12.45
CA HIS A 4 1.38 9.06 13.59
C HIS A 4 0.44 10.27 13.52
N SER A 5 0.93 11.46 13.12
CA SER A 5 0.10 12.65 13.01
C SER A 5 -0.93 12.51 11.88
N ARG A 6 -0.56 11.87 10.76
CA ARG A 6 -1.48 11.64 9.63
C ARG A 6 -2.60 10.68 10.06
N VAL A 7 -2.23 9.57 10.70
CA VAL A 7 -3.18 8.57 11.20
C VAL A 7 -4.14 9.19 12.23
N LYS A 8 -3.62 10.00 13.16
CA LYS A 8 -4.44 10.69 14.17
C LYS A 8 -5.44 11.66 13.53
N THR A 9 -5.03 12.44 12.53
CA THR A 9 -5.93 13.36 11.83
C THR A 9 -7.07 12.64 11.10
N ILE A 10 -6.77 11.52 10.43
CA ILE A 10 -7.79 10.70 9.72
C ILE A 10 -8.81 10.15 10.72
N LYS A 11 -8.32 9.56 11.83
CA LYS A 11 -9.18 9.02 12.88
C LYS A 11 -10.02 10.10 13.57
N ASN A 12 -9.44 11.28 13.83
CA ASN A 12 -10.17 12.42 14.41
C ASN A 12 -11.31 12.93 13.52
N ARG A 13 -11.30 12.58 12.23
CA ARG A 13 -12.33 12.93 11.25
C ARG A 13 -13.30 11.75 10.99
N ASP A 14 -13.27 10.71 11.82
CA ASP A 14 -14.06 9.48 11.72
C ASP A 14 -13.84 8.66 10.43
N PHE A 15 -12.70 8.88 9.75
CA PHE A 15 -12.32 8.08 8.60
C PHE A 15 -11.44 6.89 9.02
N LYS A 16 -11.54 5.79 8.26
CA LYS A 16 -10.67 4.63 8.44
C LYS A 16 -9.31 4.88 7.78
N PRO A 17 -8.19 4.88 8.52
CA PRO A 17 -6.88 5.04 7.92
C PRO A 17 -6.48 3.76 7.18
N ILE A 18 -6.37 3.85 5.85
CA ILE A 18 -5.95 2.76 4.98
C ILE A 18 -4.61 3.14 4.36
N ARG A 19 -3.61 2.26 4.47
CA ARG A 19 -2.31 2.40 3.81
C ARG A 19 -2.15 1.30 2.78
N VAL A 20 -1.84 1.69 1.56
CA VAL A 20 -1.62 0.79 0.41
C VAL A 20 -0.21 1.03 -0.11
N MET A 21 0.60 -0.02 -0.20
CA MET A 21 1.99 0.05 -0.67
C MET A 21 2.27 -1.01 -1.72
N PHE A 22 2.63 -0.59 -2.93
CA PHE A 22 2.93 -1.52 -4.02
C PHE A 22 4.39 -2.03 -4.05
N TYR A 23 5.27 -1.48 -3.21
CA TYR A 23 6.70 -1.78 -3.20
C TYR A 23 7.10 -2.76 -2.09
N TYR A 24 8.01 -3.69 -2.39
CA TYR A 24 8.62 -4.61 -1.43
C TYR A 24 9.97 -4.07 -0.96
N PRO A 25 10.12 -3.70 0.32
CA PRO A 25 11.40 -3.28 0.85
C PRO A 25 12.40 -4.44 0.84
N GLN A 26 13.56 -4.26 0.20
CA GLN A 26 14.63 -5.26 0.18
C GLN A 26 15.64 -5.08 1.33
N ARG A 27 15.70 -3.89 1.93
CA ARG A 27 16.61 -3.57 3.03
C ARG A 27 15.98 -3.96 4.36
N THR A 28 16.71 -4.68 5.21
CA THR A 28 16.24 -5.12 6.54
C THR A 28 15.69 -3.98 7.40
N GLN A 29 16.32 -2.80 7.36
CA GLN A 29 15.82 -1.62 8.08
C GLN A 29 14.45 -1.16 7.57
N ALA A 30 14.24 -1.19 6.25
CA ALA A 30 12.97 -0.79 5.64
C ALA A 30 11.87 -1.82 5.96
N ILE A 31 12.19 -3.11 6.00
CA ILE A 31 11.26 -4.18 6.43
C ILE A 31 10.78 -3.90 7.86
N ARG A 32 11.70 -3.66 8.81
CA ARG A 32 11.35 -3.36 10.21
C ARG A 32 10.46 -2.12 10.35
N ILE A 33 10.71 -1.09 9.55
CA ILE A 33 9.85 0.10 9.50
C ILE A 33 8.45 -0.29 9.04
N GLN A 34 8.30 -1.08 7.97
CA GLN A 34 6.98 -1.52 7.52
C GLN A 34 6.24 -2.38 8.56
N GLU A 35 6.93 -3.28 9.26
CA GLU A 35 6.31 -4.07 10.34
C GLU A 35 5.81 -3.19 11.49
N THR A 36 6.60 -2.17 11.85
CA THR A 36 6.21 -1.18 12.86
C THR A 36 4.96 -0.42 12.40
N LEU A 37 4.91 -0.02 11.12
CA LEU A 37 3.76 0.66 10.55
C LEU A 37 2.53 -0.23 10.47
N LYS A 38 2.65 -1.48 10.06
CA LYS A 38 1.54 -2.45 10.05
C LYS A 38 0.92 -2.57 11.45
N THR A 39 1.76 -2.68 12.48
CA THR A 39 1.32 -2.73 13.89
C THR A 39 0.63 -1.42 14.31
N LEU A 40 1.17 -0.27 13.91
CA LEU A 40 0.58 1.04 14.19
C LEU A 40 -0.84 1.15 13.60
N TYR A 41 -1.00 0.78 12.33
CA TYR A 41 -2.28 0.84 11.63
C TYR A 41 -3.28 -0.15 12.24
N ALA A 42 -2.87 -1.37 12.59
CA ALA A 42 -3.71 -2.31 13.31
C ALA A 42 -4.19 -1.76 14.67
N GLY A 43 -3.29 -1.12 15.42
CA GLY A 43 -3.60 -0.53 16.73
C GLY A 43 -4.59 0.65 16.69
N VAL A 44 -4.78 1.28 15.53
CA VAL A 44 -5.76 2.37 15.36
C VAL A 44 -7.04 1.93 14.64
N SER A 45 -7.25 0.62 14.46
CA SER A 45 -8.33 0.04 13.64
C SER A 45 -8.25 0.42 12.15
N GLY A 46 -7.04 0.74 11.68
CA GLY A 46 -6.72 0.98 10.28
C GLY A 46 -6.34 -0.30 9.54
N GLU A 47 -6.13 -0.15 8.24
CA GLU A 47 -5.73 -1.23 7.35
C GLU A 47 -4.38 -0.93 6.73
N TYR A 48 -3.58 -1.98 6.53
CA TYR A 48 -2.27 -1.90 5.92
C TYR A 48 -2.12 -3.04 4.92
N TYR A 49 -1.99 -2.68 3.65
CA TYR A 49 -1.79 -3.59 2.53
C TYR A 49 -0.44 -3.30 1.87
N ALA A 50 0.36 -4.35 1.63
CA ALA A 50 1.65 -4.21 0.98
C ALA A 50 1.89 -5.33 -0.04
N GLY A 51 2.56 -5.00 -1.15
CA GLY A 51 2.88 -5.97 -2.18
C GLY A 51 1.63 -6.47 -2.91
N ASP A 52 1.47 -7.79 -3.02
CA ASP A 52 0.35 -8.45 -3.69
C ASP A 52 -0.98 -8.11 -3.00
N ASP A 53 -1.00 -8.05 -1.66
CA ASP A 53 -2.17 -7.60 -0.90
C ASP A 53 -2.65 -6.20 -1.32
N ALA A 54 -1.73 -5.30 -1.70
CA ALA A 54 -2.07 -3.96 -2.15
C ALA A 54 -2.72 -3.97 -3.53
N TRP A 55 -2.26 -4.83 -4.43
CA TRP A 55 -2.85 -5.01 -5.77
C TRP A 55 -4.24 -5.64 -5.68
N GLU A 56 -4.40 -6.69 -4.88
CA GLU A 56 -5.69 -7.34 -4.64
C GLU A 56 -6.68 -6.39 -3.95
N PHE A 57 -6.23 -5.59 -2.98
CA PHE A 57 -7.07 -4.58 -2.35
C PHE A 57 -7.56 -3.56 -3.38
N MET A 58 -6.69 -3.04 -4.24
CA MET A 58 -7.07 -2.09 -5.28
C MET A 58 -8.09 -2.68 -6.25
N GLU A 59 -7.87 -3.91 -6.72
CA GLU A 59 -8.78 -4.58 -7.64
C GLU A 59 -10.15 -4.80 -6.99
N ARG A 60 -10.20 -5.27 -5.74
CA ARG A 60 -11.46 -5.43 -5.01
C ARG A 60 -12.17 -4.11 -4.74
N TYR A 61 -11.41 -3.05 -4.43
CA TYR A 61 -11.97 -1.75 -4.07
C TYR A 61 -12.45 -0.94 -5.28
N THR A 62 -11.74 -1.04 -6.41
CA THR A 62 -12.00 -0.23 -7.61
C THR A 62 -12.62 -1.01 -8.77
N GLY A 63 -12.54 -2.35 -8.75
CA GLY A 63 -12.90 -3.21 -9.88
C GLY A 63 -11.88 -3.19 -11.03
N VAL A 64 -10.71 -2.58 -10.84
CA VAL A 64 -9.71 -2.38 -11.89
C VAL A 64 -8.44 -3.17 -11.59
N ASP A 65 -8.04 -4.06 -12.50
CA ASP A 65 -6.74 -4.74 -12.48
C ASP A 65 -5.62 -3.79 -12.95
N LEU A 66 -5.24 -2.88 -12.05
CA LEU A 66 -4.17 -1.91 -12.30
C LEU A 66 -2.82 -2.60 -12.54
N LYS A 67 -2.57 -3.74 -11.87
CA LYS A 67 -1.33 -4.51 -12.02
C LYS A 67 -1.21 -5.03 -13.44
N GLY A 68 -2.26 -5.68 -13.95
CA GLY A 68 -2.31 -6.19 -15.32
C GLY A 68 -2.20 -5.10 -16.37
N ILE A 69 -2.84 -3.94 -16.17
CA ILE A 69 -2.70 -2.79 -17.07
C ILE A 69 -1.24 -2.33 -17.16
N LEU A 70 -0.57 -2.14 -16.01
CA LEU A 70 0.83 -1.73 -15.97
C LEU A 70 1.76 -2.79 -16.59
N THR A 71 1.52 -4.07 -16.30
CA THR A 71 2.27 -5.19 -16.89
C THR A 71 2.13 -5.22 -18.41
N GLN A 72 0.92 -5.02 -18.95
CA GLN A 72 0.70 -4.96 -20.40
C GLN A 72 1.43 -3.78 -21.05
N ILE A 73 1.45 -2.62 -20.39
CA ILE A 73 2.19 -1.45 -20.88
C ILE A 73 3.70 -1.72 -20.88
N ALA A 74 4.22 -2.35 -19.83
CA ALA A 74 5.64 -2.70 -19.72
C ALA A 74 6.05 -3.71 -20.81
N ASP A 75 5.27 -4.78 -21.01
CA ASP A 75 5.53 -5.81 -22.02
C ASP A 75 5.54 -5.22 -23.45
N LYS A 76 4.61 -4.31 -23.76
CA LYS A 76 4.58 -3.58 -25.04
C LYS A 76 5.83 -2.73 -25.27
N LYS A 77 6.36 -2.12 -24.20
CA LYS A 77 7.56 -1.29 -24.28
C LYS A 77 8.82 -2.13 -24.52
N THR A 78 8.91 -3.32 -23.92
CA THR A 78 10.05 -4.23 -24.07
C THR A 78 10.07 -4.95 -25.44
N LYS A 79 8.91 -5.11 -26.10
CA LYS A 79 8.81 -5.73 -27.43
C LYS A 79 9.13 -4.80 -28.60
N SER A 80 9.42 -3.52 -28.34
CA SER A 80 9.71 -2.51 -29.37
C SER A 80 11.22 -2.20 -29.50
N GLU A 81 12.09 -3.06 -28.96
CA GLU A 81 13.56 -3.03 -29.14
C GLU A 81 14.04 -4.23 -29.97
#